data_AF-A0A0D7B9E8-F1
#
_entry.id   AF-A0A0D7B9E8-F1
#
_cell.length_a   1.000
_cell.length_b   1.000
_cell.length_c   1.000
_cell.angle_alpha   90.00
_cell.angle_beta   90.00
_cell.angle_gamma   90.00
#
_symmetry.space_group_name_H-M   'P 1'
#
loop_
_entity.id
_entity.type
_entity.pdbx_description
1 polymer ?
#
loop_
_entity_poly.entity_id
_entity_poly.type
_entity_poly.pdbx_seq_one_letter_code
_entity_poly.pdbx_strand_id
1 'polypeptide(L)' 'MRWPLLVHHFCTIFSVVFLQVVLQMTLNPALASAGLIWIFQATTEQSLFIGLFIYRLRYPKKIVQWTLKFAAVQGLCV' A
#
# COMPACT_ATOMS: atom_id res chain seq x y z
N MET A 1 -14.16 -8.85 6.19
CA MET A 1 -13.50 -7.86 5.31
C MET A 1 -14.36 -7.67 4.06
N ARG A 2 -14.52 -6.45 3.55
CA ARG A 2 -15.33 -6.21 2.34
C ARG A 2 -14.62 -6.84 1.13
N TRP A 3 -15.36 -7.52 0.25
CA TRP A 3 -14.86 -8.22 -0.94
C TRP A 3 -13.77 -7.49 -1.77
N PRO A 4 -13.85 -6.17 -2.01
CA PRO A 4 -12.82 -5.45 -2.77
C PRO A 4 -11.44 -5.50 -2.09
N LEU A 5 -11.43 -5.52 -0.75
CA LEU A 5 -10.20 -5.54 0.03
C LEU A 5 -9.49 -6.89 -0.06
N LEU A 6 -10.28 -7.97 -0.08
CA LEU A 6 -9.76 -9.32 -0.25
C LEU A 6 -9.12 -9.49 -1.63
N VAL A 7 -9.78 -9.00 -2.68
CA VAL A 7 -9.24 -9.02 -4.06
C VAL A 7 -7.95 -8.22 -4.14
N HIS A 8 -7.92 -7.02 -3.55
CA HIS A 8 -6.71 -6.20 -3.50
C HIS A 8 -5.55 -6.94 -2.79
N HIS A 9 -5.81 -7.58 -1.64
CA HIS A 9 -4.80 -8.37 -0.92
C HIS A 9 -4.30 -9.58 -1.72
N PHE A 10 -5.19 -10.33 -2.35
CA PHE A 10 -4.77 -11.46 -3.19
C PHE A 10 -3.91 -10.99 -4.37
N CYS A 11 -4.29 -9.88 -5.01
CA CYS A 11 -3.54 -9.34 -6.13
C CYS A 11 -2.17 -8.80 -5.69
N THR A 12 -2.09 -8.15 -4.52
CA THR A 12 -0.80 -7.67 -3.98
C THR A 12 0.14 -8.81 -3.64
N ILE A 13 -0.35 -9.85 -2.94
CA ILE A 13 0.46 -11.03 -2.62
C ILE A 13 0.96 -11.72 -3.89
N PHE A 14 0.07 -11.91 -4.88
CA PHE A 14 0.44 -12.55 -6.15
C PHE A 14 1.55 -11.78 -6.87
N SER A 15 1.41 -10.47 -7.01
CA SER A 15 2.40 -9.63 -7.67
C SER A 15 3.75 -9.58 -6.92
N VAL A 16 3.75 -9.57 -5.58
CA VAL A 16 5.01 -9.64 -4.79
C VAL A 16 5.75 -10.95 -5.03
N VAL A 17 5.03 -12.08 -5.00
CA VAL A 17 5.63 -13.40 -5.27
C VAL A 17 6.16 -13.49 -6.70
N PHE A 18 5.38 -13.02 -7.67
CA PHE A 18 5.79 -13.01 -9.07
C PHE A 18 7.05 -12.16 -9.31
N LEU A 19 7.05 -10.94 -8.76
CA LEU A 19 8.20 -10.04 -8.81
C LEU A 19 9.45 -10.68 -8.19
N GLN A 20 9.32 -11.33 -7.03
CA GLN A 20 10.43 -12.02 -6.37
C GLN A 20 11.01 -13.14 -7.23
N VAL A 21 10.15 -13.95 -7.87
CA VAL A 21 10.57 -15.03 -8.78
C VAL A 21 11.29 -14.45 -10.01
N VAL A 22 10.72 -13.40 -10.62
CA VAL A 22 11.35 -12.72 -11.77
C VAL A 22 12.71 -12.14 -11.37
N LEU A 23 12.83 -11.57 -10.18
CA LEU A 23 14.08 -11.03 -9.66
C LEU A 23 15.16 -12.11 -9.51
N GLN A 24 14.80 -13.25 -8.95
CA GLN A 24 15.72 -14.38 -8.78
C GLN A 24 16.18 -14.94 -10.12
N MET A 25 15.33 -14.90 -11.14
CA MET A 25 15.65 -15.38 -12.49
C MET A 25 16.50 -14.40 -13.30
N THR A 26 16.22 -13.09 -13.20
CA THR A 26 16.90 -12.07 -14.03
C THR A 26 18.09 -11.41 -13.35
N LEU A 27 18.16 -11.43 -12.02
CA LEU A 27 19.19 -10.74 -11.21
C LEU A 27 19.38 -9.26 -11.59
N ASN A 28 18.39 -8.65 -12.23
CA ASN A 28 18.52 -7.31 -12.77
C ASN A 28 18.16 -6.28 -11.68
N PRO A 29 19.09 -5.38 -11.30
CA PRO A 29 18.86 -4.40 -10.24
C PRO A 29 17.73 -3.41 -10.56
N ALA A 30 17.42 -3.17 -11.84
CA ALA A 30 16.32 -2.29 -12.25
C ALA A 30 14.93 -2.88 -11.93
N LEU A 31 14.79 -4.21 -12.01
CA LEU A 31 13.57 -4.89 -11.60
C LEU A 31 13.43 -4.92 -10.07
N ALA A 32 14.56 -4.95 -9.35
CA ALA A 32 14.58 -4.86 -7.88
C ALA A 32 14.05 -3.50 -7.40
N SER A 33 14.55 -2.42 -7.99
CA SER A 33 14.13 -1.06 -7.61
C SER A 33 12.68 -0.79 -7.99
N ALA A 34 12.23 -1.17 -9.18
CA ALA A 34 10.83 -1.07 -9.58
C ALA A 34 9.92 -1.85 -8.63
N GLY A 35 10.35 -3.05 -8.22
CA GLY A 35 9.65 -3.88 -7.25
C GLY A 35 9.54 -3.26 -5.85
N LEU A 36 10.62 -2.68 -5.36
CA LEU A 36 10.64 -1.96 -4.08
C LEU A 36 9.73 -0.74 -4.10
N ILE A 37 9.75 0.05 -5.17
CA ILE A 37 8.85 1.21 -5.35
C ILE A 37 7.39 0.76 -5.36
N TRP A 38 7.11 -0.36 -6.05
CA TRP A 38 5.75 -0.90 -6.13
C TRP A 38 5.22 -1.41 -4.78
N ILE A 39 6.07 -2.09 -3.99
CA ILE A 39 5.74 -2.47 -2.60
C ILE A 39 5.55 -1.24 -1.72
N PHE A 40 6.36 -0.20 -1.94
CA PHE A 40 6.21 1.08 -1.25
C PHE A 40 4.85 1.72 -1.58
N GLN A 41 4.44 1.76 -2.86
CA GLN A 41 3.13 2.24 -3.28
C GLN A 41 1.98 1.42 -2.66
N ALA A 42 2.11 0.08 -2.66
CA ALA A 42 1.10 -0.81 -2.08
C ALA A 42 0.93 -0.60 -0.56
N THR A 43 1.96 -0.14 0.15
CA THR A 43 1.91 0.19 1.58
C THR A 43 1.52 1.64 1.85
N THR A 44 1.68 2.56 0.89
CA THR A 44 1.25 3.96 1.02
C THR A 44 -0.24 4.14 0.75
N GLU A 45 -0.83 3.33 -0.12
CA GLU A 45 -2.28 3.26 -0.29
C GLU A 45 -3.00 2.68 0.95
N GLN A 46 -2.30 1.91 1.79
CA GLN A 46 -2.85 1.35 3.03
C GLN A 46 -3.08 2.40 4.13
N SER A 47 -2.25 3.44 4.25
CA SER A 47 -2.44 4.48 5.28
C SER A 47 -3.63 5.38 4.98
N LEU A 48 -3.86 5.66 3.70
CA LEU A 48 -5.03 6.37 3.19
C LEU A 48 -6.30 5.54 3.40
N PHE A 49 -6.20 4.22 3.17
CA PHE A 49 -7.26 3.28 3.49
C PHE A 49 -7.59 3.28 5.00
N ILE A 50 -6.59 3.23 5.87
CA ILE A 50 -6.77 3.28 7.33
C ILE A 50 -7.45 4.60 7.73
N GLY A 51 -7.00 5.74 7.20
CA GLY A 51 -7.58 7.05 7.48
C GLY A 51 -9.07 7.16 7.08
N LEU A 52 -9.43 6.64 5.92
CA LEU A 52 -10.82 6.57 5.46
C LEU A 52 -11.66 5.54 6.22
N PHE A 53 -11.04 4.45 6.68
CA PHE A 53 -11.69 3.40 7.47
C PHE A 53 -12.07 3.89 8.87
N ILE A 54 -11.17 4.57 9.57
CA ILE A 54 -11.47 5.18 10.88
C ILE A 54 -12.48 6.33 10.76
N TYR A 55 -12.47 7.07 9.64
CA TYR A 55 -13.52 8.05 9.33
C TYR A 55 -14.90 7.38 9.22
N ARG A 56 -14.99 6.26 8.49
CA ARG A 56 -16.21 5.44 8.37
C ARG A 56 -16.70 4.90 9.73
N LEU A 57 -15.79 4.61 10.66
CA LEU A 57 -16.11 4.15 12.01
C LEU A 57 -16.52 5.29 12.97
N ARG A 58 -16.63 6.53 12.49
CA ARG A 58 -16.96 7.72 13.29
C ARG A 58 -16.02 7.97 14.48
N TYR A 59 -14.73 7.66 14.31
CA TYR A 59 -13.71 8.02 15.29
C TYR A 59 -13.62 9.55 15.47
N PRO A 60 -13.11 10.03 16.62
CA PRO A 60 -13.01 11.44 16.90
C PRO A 60 -12.20 12.17 15.81
N LYS A 61 -12.71 13.34 15.40
CA LYS A 61 -12.20 14.11 14.25
C LYS A 61 -10.69 14.38 14.31
N LYS A 62 -10.13 14.57 15.50
CA LYS A 62 -8.69 14.77 15.70
C LYS A 62 -7.87 13.57 15.18
N ILE A 63 -8.25 12.35 15.51
CA ILE A 63 -7.52 11.14 15.10
C ILE A 63 -7.60 10.98 13.58
N VAL A 64 -8.80 11.10 13.02
CA VAL A 64 -9.01 11.03 11.56
C VAL A 64 -8.15 12.07 10.82
N GLN A 65 -8.13 13.30 11.32
CA GLN A 65 -7.35 14.38 10.73
C GLN A 65 -5.85 14.10 10.76
N TRP A 66 -5.32 13.57 11.87
CA TRP A 66 -3.92 13.19 11.96
C TRP A 66 -3.56 12.06 10.99
N THR A 67 -4.38 11.01 10.91
CA THR A 67 -4.13 9.87 10.02
C THR A 67 -4.23 10.26 8.55
N LEU A 68 -5.19 11.12 8.17
CA LEU A 68 -5.30 11.63 6.80
C LEU A 68 -4.15 12.58 6.44
N LYS A 69 -3.69 13.43 7.37
CA LYS A 69 -2.51 14.28 7.15
C LYS A 69 -1.25 13.44 6.96
N PHE A 70 -1.07 12.40 7.76
CA PHE A 70 0.04 11.46 7.61
C PHE A 70 -0.03 10.76 6.24
N ALA A 71 -1.20 10.24 5.85
CA ALA A 71 -1.40 9.63 4.53
C ALA A 71 -1.13 10.60 3.37
N ALA A 72 -1.50 11.88 3.52
CA ALA A 72 -1.25 12.90 2.50
C ALA A 72 0.26 13.25 2.37
N VAL A 73 0.99 13.34 3.49
CA VAL A 73 2.45 13.53 3.46
C VAL A 73 3.14 12.30 2.85
N GLN A 74 2.71 11.10 3.25
CA GLN A 74 3.23 9.86 2.73
C GLN A 74 3.01 9.72 1.22
N GLY A 75 1.84 10.14 0.69
CA GLY A 75 1.58 10.14 -0.76
C GLY A 75 2.32 11.23 -1.54
N LEU A 76 2.92 12.21 -0.87
CA LEU A 76 3.70 13.29 -1.51
C LEU A 76 5.20 12.97 -1.50
N CYS A 77 5.65 12.10 -0.60
CA CYS A 77 7.03 11.64 -0.49
C CYS A 77 7.32 10.38 -1.34
N VAL A 78 6.35 9.90 -2.12
CA VAL A 78 6.41 8.69 -2.96
C VAL A 78 6.07 9.06 -4.39
#